data_AF-A0A2H8TQQ0-F1
#
_entry.id   AF-A0A2H8TQQ0-F1
#
_cell.length_a   1.000
_cell.length_b   1.000
_cell.length_c   1.000
_cell.angle_alpha   90.00
_cell.angle_beta   90.00
_cell.angle_gamma   90.00
#
_symmetry.space_group_name_H-M   'P 1'
#
loop_
_entity.id
_entity.type
_entity.pdbx_description
1 polymer ?
#
loop_
_entity_poly.entity_id
_entity_poly.type
_entity_poly.pdbx_seq_one_letter_code
_entity_poly.pdbx_strand_id
1 'polypeptide(L)'
;IIAISFFYETAKEANLVRNTEERITIEKFNNAAKQCFSQAFDDSKPFKCFDLVYIFVLLNQLIDFGDNPSITFKKYDIISEISWALGEDYRYLPRIDND
;
A
#
# COMPACT_ATOMS: atom_id res chain seq x y z
N ILE A 1 -1.89 9.30 -5.29
CA ILE A 1 -1.21 8.00 -5.54
C ILE A 1 -2.07 6.88 -4.99
N ILE A 2 -2.13 5.75 -5.69
CA ILE A 2 -2.76 4.51 -5.21
C ILE A 2 -1.62 3.55 -4.83
N ALA A 3 -1.68 3.00 -3.63
CA ALA A 3 -0.70 2.02 -3.14
C ALA A 3 -1.36 0.62 -3.08
N ILE A 4 -0.64 -0.38 -3.60
CA ILE A 4 -1.11 -1.75 -3.81
C ILE A 4 -0.08 -2.77 -3.33
N SER A 5 -0.41 -4.06 -3.39
CA SER A 5 0.50 -5.18 -3.07
C SER A 5 1.12 -5.02 -1.67
N PHE A 6 2.46 -5.00 -1.57
CA PHE A 6 3.21 -4.86 -0.32
C PHE A 6 2.68 -3.74 0.57
N PHE A 7 2.44 -2.55 0.01
CA PHE A 7 1.98 -1.40 0.80
C PHE A 7 0.59 -1.63 1.42
N TYR A 8 -0.31 -2.27 0.67
CA TYR A 8 -1.66 -2.57 1.15
C TYR A 8 -1.65 -3.64 2.25
N GLU A 9 -0.91 -4.74 2.05
CA GLU A 9 -0.85 -5.81 3.04
C GLU A 9 -0.18 -5.33 4.34
N THR A 10 0.92 -4.57 4.27
CA THR A 10 1.55 -4.00 5.46
C THR A 10 0.61 -3.04 6.20
N ALA A 11 -0.13 -2.19 5.47
CA ALA A 11 -1.13 -1.31 6.08
C ALA A 11 -2.27 -2.09 6.74
N LYS A 12 -2.70 -3.20 6.14
CA LYS A 12 -3.77 -4.07 6.65
C LYS A 12 -3.32 -4.83 7.89
N GLU A 13 -2.12 -5.40 7.89
CA GLU A 13 -1.54 -6.06 9.07
C GLU A 13 -1.36 -5.10 10.25
N ALA A 14 -1.03 -3.85 9.98
CA ALA A 14 -0.96 -2.79 10.98
C ALA A 14 -2.32 -2.19 11.38
N ASN A 15 -3.44 -2.76 10.87
CA ASN A 15 -4.81 -2.28 11.10
C ASN A 15 -5.05 -0.81 10.70
N LEU A 16 -4.29 -0.30 9.74
CA LEU A 16 -4.43 1.07 9.24
C LEU A 16 -5.53 1.20 8.19
N VAL A 17 -5.81 0.11 7.45
CA VAL A 17 -6.97 -0.04 6.57
C VAL A 17 -7.94 -1.06 7.16
N ARG A 18 -9.24 -0.76 7.15
CA ARG A 18 -10.28 -1.74 7.54
C ARG A 18 -11.16 -2.19 6.38
N ASN A 19 -11.33 -1.34 5.37
CA ASN A 19 -12.20 -1.57 4.22
C ASN A 19 -11.40 -1.50 2.91
N THR A 20 -12.07 -1.83 1.81
CA THR A 20 -11.51 -1.89 0.45
C THR A 20 -11.03 -0.55 -0.10
N GLU A 21 -11.38 0.59 0.51
CA GLU A 21 -10.88 1.90 0.12
C GLU A 21 -10.77 2.82 1.32
N GLU A 22 -9.55 3.17 1.71
CA GLU A 22 -9.30 4.10 2.81
C GLU A 22 -8.15 5.03 2.47
N ARG A 23 -8.37 6.33 2.71
CA ARG A 23 -7.34 7.35 2.58
C ARG A 23 -6.59 7.47 3.91
N ILE A 24 -5.29 7.21 3.86
CA ILE A 24 -4.40 7.15 5.02
C ILE A 24 -3.37 8.27 4.88
N THR A 25 -3.14 9.00 5.97
CA THR A 25 -2.03 9.96 6.06
C THR A 25 -0.71 9.24 6.27
N ILE A 26 0.37 9.72 5.67
CA ILE A 26 1.70 9.09 5.80
C ILE A 26 2.10 8.95 7.28
N GLU A 27 1.74 9.93 8.12
CA GLU A 27 2.08 9.92 9.55
C GLU A 27 1.47 8.74 10.33
N LYS A 28 0.38 8.13 9.85
CA LYS A 28 -0.16 6.91 10.46
C LYS A 28 0.83 5.75 10.44
N PHE A 29 1.71 5.67 9.43
CA PHE A 29 2.77 4.65 9.37
C PHE A 29 3.85 4.89 10.43
N ASN A 30 4.24 6.15 10.67
CA ASN A 30 5.18 6.50 11.75
C ASN A 30 4.63 6.10 13.12
N ASN A 31 3.37 6.43 13.38
CA ASN A 31 2.71 6.09 14.64
C ASN A 31 2.56 4.57 14.82
N ALA A 32 2.19 3.85 13.76
CA ALA A 32 2.12 2.40 13.78
C ALA A 32 3.50 1.76 14.02
N ALA A 33 4.57 2.28 13.42
CA ALA A 33 5.93 1.80 13.65
C ALA A 33 6.34 1.97 15.13
N LYS A 34 6.13 3.17 15.70
CA LYS A 34 6.40 3.43 17.12
C LYS A 34 5.63 2.47 18.04
N GLN A 35 4.35 2.26 17.76
CA GLN A 35 3.53 1.30 18.50
C GLN A 35 4.05 -0.13 18.33
N CYS A 36 4.46 -0.53 17.13
CA CYS A 36 4.99 -1.86 16.85
C CYS A 36 6.27 -2.14 17.65
N PHE A 37 7.23 -1.22 17.65
CA PHE A 37 8.48 -1.36 18.42
C PHE A 37 8.27 -1.31 19.94
N SER A 38 7.12 -0.82 20.42
CA SER A 38 6.77 -0.86 21.85
C SER A 38 6.24 -2.22 22.33
N GLN A 39 5.93 -3.13 21.41
CA GLN A 39 5.42 -4.47 21.72
C GLN A 39 6.57 -5.50 21.81
N ALA A 40 6.26 -6.67 22.36
CA ALA A 40 7.20 -7.79 22.36
C ALA A 40 7.57 -8.19 20.92
N PHE A 41 8.83 -8.59 20.74
CA PHE A 41 9.31 -9.09 19.46
C PHE A 41 8.52 -10.33 19.03
N ASP A 42 8.26 -10.43 17.73
CA ASP A 42 7.46 -11.48 17.13
C ASP A 42 8.30 -12.23 16.11
N ASP A 43 8.80 -13.40 16.51
CA ASP A 43 9.67 -14.25 15.71
C ASP A 43 9.01 -14.71 14.39
N SER A 44 7.67 -14.73 14.32
CA SER A 44 6.96 -15.12 13.09
C SER A 44 6.99 -14.03 12.02
N LYS A 45 7.20 -12.78 12.43
CA LYS A 45 7.19 -11.58 11.57
C LYS A 45 8.29 -10.60 12.01
N PRO A 46 9.57 -10.97 11.87
CA PRO A 46 10.68 -10.20 12.43
C PRO A 46 10.83 -8.80 11.81
N PHE A 47 10.31 -8.59 10.59
CA PHE A 47 10.45 -7.34 9.84
C PHE A 47 9.22 -6.43 9.92
N LYS A 48 8.11 -6.83 10.56
CA LYS A 48 6.84 -6.08 10.50
C LYS A 48 6.95 -4.62 10.94
N CYS A 49 7.74 -4.33 11.97
CA CYS A 49 7.93 -2.94 12.44
C CYS A 49 8.86 -2.16 11.51
N PHE A 50 9.84 -2.85 10.90
CA PHE A 50 10.76 -2.25 9.93
C PHE A 50 10.05 -1.90 8.63
N ASP A 51 9.14 -2.75 8.16
CA ASP A 51 8.33 -2.50 6.96
C ASP A 51 7.52 -1.21 7.09
N LEU A 52 6.99 -0.90 8.28
CA LEU A 52 6.28 0.35 8.55
C LEU A 52 7.21 1.58 8.47
N VAL A 53 8.43 1.46 9.00
CA VAL A 53 9.44 2.53 8.90
C VAL A 53 9.86 2.73 7.45
N TYR A 54 10.11 1.65 6.73
CA TYR A 54 10.46 1.67 5.32
C TYR A 54 9.40 2.42 4.51
N ILE A 55 8.13 2.08 4.68
CA ILE A 55 7.01 2.75 4.01
C ILE A 55 6.95 4.24 4.38
N PHE A 56 7.04 4.58 5.66
CA PHE A 56 7.03 5.98 6.11
C PHE A 56 8.15 6.80 5.47
N VAL A 57 9.39 6.31 5.54
CA VAL A 57 10.57 7.02 5.01
C VAL A 57 10.48 7.14 3.49
N LEU A 58 10.16 6.05 2.78
CA LEU A 58 10.00 6.04 1.33
C LEU A 58 8.99 7.09 0.87
N LEU A 59 7.80 7.11 1.47
CA LEU A 59 6.73 8.01 1.05
C LEU A 59 6.98 9.46 1.46
N ASN A 60 7.67 9.69 2.59
CA ASN A 60 7.94 11.02 3.11
C ASN A 60 9.17 11.69 2.48
N GLN A 61 10.16 10.91 2.02
CA GLN A 61 11.41 11.45 1.48
C GLN A 61 11.52 11.39 -0.04
N LEU A 62 10.99 10.33 -0.66
CA LEU A 62 11.19 10.09 -2.10
C LEU A 62 10.04 10.60 -2.95
N ILE A 63 8.92 10.97 -2.31
CA ILE A 63 7.79 11.55 -3.00
C ILE A 63 7.58 12.93 -2.40
N ASP A 64 7.88 13.97 -3.18
CA ASP A 64 7.66 15.37 -2.82
C ASP A 64 6.16 15.68 -2.82
N PHE A 65 5.46 15.06 -1.87
CA PHE A 65 4.11 15.41 -1.55
C PHE A 65 4.20 16.63 -0.64
N GLY A 66 3.62 17.76 -1.06
CA GLY A 66 3.53 18.97 -0.24
C GLY A 66 2.82 18.75 1.11
N ASP A 67 2.49 19.84 1.81
CA ASP A 67 2.05 19.77 3.20
C ASP A 67 0.91 18.75 3.46
N ASN A 68 1.23 17.74 4.28
CA ASN A 68 0.35 16.67 4.77
C ASN A 68 -0.16 15.67 3.69
N PRO A 69 0.72 14.81 3.17
CA PRO A 69 0.37 13.88 2.10
C PRO A 69 -0.60 12.80 2.56
N SER A 70 -1.54 12.45 1.68
CA SER A 70 -2.42 11.30 1.90
C SER A 70 -2.38 10.34 0.71
N ILE A 71 -2.42 9.05 1.02
CA ILE A 71 -2.39 7.96 0.05
C ILE A 71 -3.69 7.19 0.17
N THR A 72 -4.31 6.91 -0.97
CA THR A 72 -5.48 6.05 -1.02
C THR A 72 -5.03 4.61 -1.21
N PHE A 73 -5.37 3.76 -0.25
CA PHE A 73 -5.17 2.33 -0.33
C PHE A 73 -6.46 1.70 -0.82
N LYS A 74 -6.38 0.87 -1.88
CA LYS A 74 -7.53 0.14 -2.39
C LYS A 74 -7.26 -1.35 -2.55
N LYS A 75 -8.19 -2.17 -2.08
CA LYS A 75 -8.34 -3.58 -2.43
C LYS A 75 -9.52 -3.71 -3.38
N TYR A 76 -9.28 -4.25 -4.55
CA TYR A 76 -10.33 -4.56 -5.52
C TYR A 76 -10.53 -6.07 -5.54
N ASP A 77 -11.75 -6.52 -5.23
CA ASP A 77 -12.26 -7.85 -5.61
C ASP A 77 -13.30 -7.55 -6.72
N ILE A 78 -13.18 -8.07 -7.95
CA ILE A 78 -13.93 -9.28 -8.35
C ILE A 78 -13.39 -9.90 -9.68
N ILE A 79 -12.39 -9.32 -10.36
CA ILE A 79 -11.79 -9.95 -11.56
C ILE A 79 -10.32 -9.60 -11.86
N SER A 80 -9.70 -8.70 -11.09
CA SER A 80 -8.27 -8.43 -11.21
C SER A 80 -7.74 -7.93 -9.88
N GLU A 81 -6.76 -8.63 -9.31
CA GLU A 81 -5.81 -7.96 -8.42
C GLU A 81 -5.24 -6.76 -9.18
N ILE A 82 -5.21 -5.57 -8.57
CA ILE A 82 -4.44 -4.49 -9.19
C ILE A 82 -2.99 -4.94 -9.17
N SER A 83 -2.53 -5.28 -10.36
CA SER A 83 -1.19 -5.69 -10.67
C SER A 83 -0.91 -5.23 -12.10
N TRP A 84 0.34 -5.38 -12.52
CA TRP A 84 0.73 -5.05 -13.88
C TRP A 84 0.10 -5.97 -14.93
N ALA A 85 -0.43 -7.14 -14.54
CA ALA A 85 -0.93 -8.17 -15.46
C ALA A 85 -2.06 -7.66 -16.36
N LEU A 86 -3.05 -6.96 -15.81
CA LEU A 86 -4.17 -6.42 -16.60
C LEU A 86 -3.69 -5.40 -17.66
N GLY A 87 -2.68 -4.61 -17.33
CA GLY A 87 -2.08 -3.65 -18.26
C GLY A 87 -1.25 -4.33 -19.35
N GLU A 88 -0.67 -5.48 -19.03
CA GLU A 88 -0.01 -6.35 -20.01
C GLU A 88 -1.05 -6.93 -20.96
N ASP A 89 -2.06 -7.63 -20.43
CA ASP A 89 -3.08 -8.30 -21.25
C ASP A 89 -3.75 -7.31 -22.23
N TYR A 90 -4.03 -6.09 -21.76
CA TYR A 90 -4.59 -5.03 -22.59
C TYR A 90 -3.72 -4.68 -23.81
N ARG A 91 -2.41 -4.85 -23.71
CA ARG A 91 -1.45 -4.61 -24.81
C ARG A 91 -1.56 -5.66 -25.92
N TYR A 92 -2.00 -6.87 -25.61
CA TYR A 92 -2.12 -7.98 -26.57
C TYR A 92 -3.53 -8.19 -27.07
N LEU A 93 -4.53 -7.51 -26.49
CA LEU A 93 -5.87 -7.51 -27.04
C LEU A 93 -5.84 -6.94 -28.47
N PRO A 94 -6.26 -7.71 -29.49
CA PRO A 94 -6.39 -7.17 -30.83
C PRO A 94 -7.39 -6.02 -30.77
N ARG A 95 -7.06 -4.89 -31.42
CA ARG A 95 -8.08 -3.87 -31.71
C ARG A 95 -9.11 -4.54 -32.61
N ILE A 96 -10.27 -4.84 -32.05
CA ILE A 96 -11.45 -5.16 -32.85
C ILE A 96 -11.91 -3.81 -33.38
N ASP A 97 -11.34 -3.38 -34.51
CA ASP A 97 -11.89 -2.28 -35.27
C ASP A 97 -13.19 -2.80 -35.92
N ASN A 98 -14.31 -2.21 -35.53
CA ASN A 98 -15.61 -2.52 -36.12
C ASN A 98 -15.71 -1.79 -37.46
N ASP A 99 -15.32 -2.46 -38.54
CA ASP A 99 -15.69 -2.10 -39.92
C ASP A 99 -17.15 -2.48 -40.21
#